data_AF-A0A259S7W5-F1
#
_entry.id   AF-A0A259S7W5-F1
#
_cell.length_a   1.000
_cell.length_b   1.000
_cell.length_c   1.000
_cell.angle_alpha   90.00
_cell.angle_beta   90.00
_cell.angle_gamma   90.00
#
_symmetry.space_group_name_H-M   'P 1'
#
loop_
_entity.id
_entity.type
_entity.pdbx_description
1 polymer ?
#
loop_
_entity_poly.entity_id
_entity_poly.type
_entity_poly.pdbx_seq_one_letter_code
_entity_poly.pdbx_strand_id
1 'polypeptide(L)' 'MAGERQARLADRIRVILAERLEKGLRDPRLGFVTITDVRVTGDLQHASAFYTVLGT' A
#
# COMPACT_ATOMS: atom_id res chain seq x y z
N MET A 1 -10.25 -22.05 -3.47
CA MET A 1 -9.26 -20.96 -3.64
C MET A 1 -9.93 -19.70 -4.21
N ALA A 2 -10.89 -19.11 -3.51
CA ALA A 2 -11.49 -17.82 -3.88
C ALA A 2 -10.79 -16.74 -3.03
N GLY A 3 -9.71 -16.14 -3.55
CA GLY A 3 -8.90 -15.19 -2.78
C GLY A 3 -7.48 -15.01 -3.30
N GLU A 4 -6.91 -16.02 -3.96
CA GLU A 4 -5.49 -16.04 -4.32
C GLU A 4 -5.11 -14.93 -5.31
N ARG A 5 -6.02 -14.55 -6.22
CA ARG A 5 -5.79 -13.43 -7.15
C ARG A 5 -5.80 -12.08 -6.44
N GLN A 6 -6.68 -11.90 -5.45
CA GLN A 6 -6.78 -10.67 -4.69
C GLN A 6 -5.55 -10.50 -3.79
N ALA A 7 -5.13 -11.56 -3.10
CA ALA A 7 -3.92 -11.57 -2.29
C ALA A 7 -2.67 -11.24 -3.11
N ARG A 8 -2.48 -11.89 -4.27
CA ARG A 8 -1.37 -11.57 -5.18
C ARG A 8 -1.37 -10.13 -5.65
N LEU A 9 -2.55 -9.58 -5.95
CA LEU A 9 -2.65 -8.18 -6.38
C LEU A 9 -2.37 -7.21 -5.23
N ALA A 10 -2.88 -7.50 -4.03
CA ALA A 10 -2.62 -6.73 -2.82
C ALA A 10 -1.11 -6.67 -2.50
N ASP A 11 -0.44 -7.82 -2.52
CA ASP A 11 1.01 -7.91 -2.30
C ASP A 11 1.78 -7.11 -3.34
N ARG A 12 1.38 -7.18 -4.60
CA ARG A 12 2.02 -6.43 -5.67
C ARG A 12 1.85 -4.92 -5.49
N ILE A 13 0.65 -4.46 -5.14
CA ILE A 13 0.37 -3.05 -4.86
C ILE A 13 1.22 -2.58 -3.68
N ARG A 14 1.32 -3.37 -2.61
CA ARG A 14 2.13 -3.03 -1.44
C ARG A 14 3.60 -2.80 -1.79
N VAL A 15 4.21 -3.69 -2.59
CA VAL A 15 5.61 -3.55 -3.00
C VAL A 15 5.81 -2.29 -3.86
N ILE A 16 4.92 -2.05 -4.82
CA ILE A 16 4.99 -0.85 -5.68
C ILE A 16 4.87 0.43 -4.86
N LEU A 17 3.93 0.48 -3.91
CA LEU A 17 3.76 1.64 -3.05
C LEU A 17 4.99 1.86 -2.16
N ALA A 18 5.56 0.80 -1.60
CA ALA A 18 6.78 0.88 -0.78
C ALA A 18 7.97 1.42 -1.60
N GLU A 19 8.22 0.88 -2.80
CA GLU A 19 9.29 1.37 -3.69
C GLU A 19 9.08 2.83 -4.11
N ARG A 20 7.82 3.26 -4.30
CA ARG A 20 7.49 4.64 -4.65
C ARG A 20 7.71 5.61 -3.49
N LEU A 21 7.38 5.19 -2.27
CA LEU A 21 7.61 5.97 -1.06
C LEU A 21 9.12 6.11 -0.77
N GLU A 22 9.89 5.04 -0.94
CA GLU A 22 11.34 5.04 -0.74
C GLU A 22 12.07 5.95 -1.74
N LYS A 23 11.61 5.99 -3.00
CA LYS A 23 12.16 6.88 -4.04
C LYS A 23 11.84 8.36 -3.84
N GLY A 24 11.04 8.70 -2.83
CA GLY A 24 10.85 10.06 -2.36
C GLY A 24 9.43 10.56 -2.55
N LEU A 25 8.66 10.50 -1.46
CA LEU A 25 7.48 11.34 -1.30
C LEU A 25 7.94 12.72 -0.79
N ARG A 26 7.85 13.74 -1.65
CA ARG A 26 8.17 15.14 -1.28
C ARG A 26 7.03 15.78 -0.51
N ASP A 27 6.64 15.19 0.61
CA ASP A 27 5.76 15.89 1.54
C ASP A 27 6.52 16.11 2.85
N PRO A 28 6.94 17.35 3.14
CA PRO A 28 7.66 17.67 4.38
C PRO A 28 6.82 17.46 5.65
N ARG A 29 5.52 17.18 5.53
CA ARG A 29 4.63 16.81 6.65
C ARG A 29 4.49 15.30 6.83
N LEU A 30 4.92 14.51 5.85
CA LEU A 30 4.92 13.06 5.96
C LEU A 30 6.32 12.63 6.39
N GLY A 31 6.44 12.19 7.65
CA GLY A 31 7.65 11.55 8.17
C GLY A 31 7.90 10.19 7.50
N PHE A 32 8.46 9.24 8.25
CA PHE A 32 8.65 7.88 7.73
C PHE A 32 7.28 7.19 7.59
N VAL A 33 6.80 7.05 6.35
CA VAL A 33 5.53 6.37 6.03
C VAL A 33 5.76 4.89 5.77
N THR A 34 5.03 4.02 6.47
CA THR A 34 5.07 2.57 6.28
C THR A 34 3.70 2.05 5.88
N ILE A 35 3.62 1.30 4.77
CA ILE A 35 2.38 0.62 4.36
C ILE A 35 2.23 -0.68 5.16
N THR A 36 1.14 -0.81 5.91
CA THR A 36 0.87 -1.97 6.78
C THR A 36 0.04 -3.04 6.10
N ASP A 37 -0.98 -2.63 5.35
CA ASP A 37 -1.92 -3.54 4.69
C ASP A 37 -2.48 -2.93 3.40
N VAL A 38 -2.89 -3.79 2.46
CA VAL A 38 -3.60 -3.40 1.23
C VAL A 38 -4.76 -4.35 1.02
N ARG A 39 -5.97 -3.80 0.90
CA ARG A 39 -7.19 -4.57 0.65
C ARG A 39 -7.73 -4.24 -0.72
N VAL A 40 -8.05 -5.29 -1.47
CA VAL A 40 -8.59 -5.17 -2.83
C VAL A 40 -10.01 -5.71 -2.85
N THR A 41 -10.90 -5.02 -3.56
CA THR A 41 -12.28 -5.45 -3.74
C THR A 41 -12.39 -6.75 -4.54
N GLY A 42 -13.52 -7.45 -4.42
CA GLY A 42 -13.74 -8.73 -5.12
C GLY A 42 -13.71 -8.63 -6.65
N ASP A 43 -14.07 -7.47 -7.18
CA ASP A 43 -14.04 -7.12 -8.60
C ASP A 43 -12.68 -6.54 -9.06
N LEU A 44 -11.71 -6.41 -8.15
CA LEU A 44 -10.36 -5.86 -8.39
C LEU A 44 -10.32 -4.41 -8.89
N GLN A 45 -11.44 -3.68 -8.84
CA GLN A 45 -11.49 -2.31 -9.35
C GLN A 45 -10.92 -1.29 -8.37
N HIS A 46 -11.02 -1.56 -7.07
CA HIS A 46 -10.61 -0.63 -6.02
C HIS A 46 -9.64 -1.31 -5.06
N ALA A 47 -8.68 -0.52 -4.59
CA ALA A 47 -7.73 -0.92 -3.55
C ALA A 47 -7.66 0.15 -2.46
N SER A 48 -7.71 -0.27 -1.21
CA SER A 48 -7.49 0.58 -0.04
C SER A 48 -6.13 0.21 0.57
N ALA A 49 -5.24 1.20 0.73
CA ALA A 49 -3.95 1.02 1.38
C ALA A 49 -3.98 1.65 2.77
N PHE A 50 -3.51 0.90 3.76
CA PHE A 50 -3.39 1.34 5.14
C PHE A 50 -1.93 1.64 5.43
N TYR A 51 -1.68 2.77 6.08
CA TYR A 51 -0.33 3.22 6.37
C TYR A 51 -0.23 3.80 7.78
N THR A 52 0.98 3.80 8.30
CA THR A 52 1.37 4.50 9.53
C THR A 52 2.43 5.53 9.20
N VAL A 53 2.45 6.63 9.95
CA VAL A 53 3.46 7.68 9.84
C VAL A 53 4.21 7.74 11.16
N LEU A 54 5.54 7.65 11.08
CA LEU A 54 6.41 7.88 12.22
C LEU A 54 6.78 9.37 12.24
N GLY A 55 6.22 10.09 13.22
CA GLY A 55 6.33 11.54 13.34
C GLY A 55 4.95 12.19 13.21
N THR A 56 4.49 12.82 14.29
CA THR A 56 3.22 13.56 14.40
C THR A 56 3.27 14.89 13.67
#